data_AF-A0A392TG01-F1
#
_entry.id   AF-A0A392TG01-F1
#
_cell.length_a   1.000
_cell.length_b   1.000
_cell.length_c   1.000
_cell.angle_alpha   90.00
_cell.angle_beta   90.00
_cell.angle_gamma   90.00
#
_symmetry.space_group_name_H-M   'P 1'
#
loop_
_entity.id
_entity.type
_entity.pdbx_description
1 polymer ?
#
loop_
_entity_poly.entity_id
_entity_poly.type
_entity_poly.pdbx_seq_one_letter_code
_entity_poly.pdbx_strand_id
1 'polypeptide(L)' 'MKSNGFEWSDALEFVDTPEEGIAVRALCQMNEGEVVAKMPKEACLTIKTSGACDIIENACLGGYLGLAVAI' A
#
# COMPACT_ATOMS: atom_id res chain seq x y z
N MET A 1 8.70 5.11 3.43
CA MET A 1 7.23 5.29 3.53
C MET A 1 6.86 6.70 3.92
N LYS A 2 7.33 7.27 5.05
CA LYS A 2 6.99 8.65 5.45
C LYS A 2 7.29 9.72 4.38
N SER A 3 8.38 9.55 3.61
CA SER A 3 8.73 10.45 2.49
C SER A 3 7.68 10.51 1.38
N ASN A 4 6.81 9.49 1.25
CA ASN A 4 5.70 9.42 0.30
C ASN A 4 4.35 9.75 0.97
N GLY A 5 4.36 10.42 2.14
CA GLY A 5 3.16 10.85 2.84
C GLY A 5 2.41 9.77 3.60
N PHE A 6 3.00 8.58 3.80
CA PHE A 6 2.42 7.56 4.68
C PHE A 6 2.53 7.97 6.14
N GLU A 7 1.43 7.85 6.86
CA GLU A 7 1.33 8.05 8.30
C GLU A 7 0.78 6.77 8.94
N TRP A 8 1.26 6.41 10.12
CA TRP A 8 0.74 5.30 10.91
C TRP A 8 0.84 5.62 12.39
N SER A 9 -0.02 4.98 13.19
CA SER A 9 -0.05 5.16 14.63
C SER A 9 1.19 4.55 15.29
N ASP A 10 1.75 5.23 16.29
CA ASP A 10 2.83 4.69 17.13
C ASP A 10 2.35 3.52 18.03
N ALA A 11 1.04 3.24 18.05
CA ALA A 11 0.45 2.05 18.67
C ALA A 11 0.63 0.77 17.83
N LEU A 12 1.30 0.85 16.67
CA LEU A 12 1.56 -0.29 15.79
C LEU A 12 3.04 -0.68 15.78
N GLU A 13 3.27 -1.97 15.65
CA GLU A 13 4.58 -2.57 15.45
C GLU A 13 4.59 -3.35 14.12
N PHE A 14 5.68 -3.21 13.36
CA PHE A 14 5.93 -4.02 12.17
C PHE A 14 6.74 -5.25 12.57
N VAL A 15 6.24 -6.42 12.23
CA VAL A 15 6.86 -7.71 12.56
C VAL A 15 7.37 -8.35 11.27
N ASP A 16 8.57 -8.91 11.33
CA ASP A 16 9.17 -9.73 10.27
C ASP A 16 9.79 -10.96 10.92
N THR A 17 9.02 -12.04 11.00
CA THR A 17 9.43 -13.31 11.62
C THR A 17 9.12 -14.49 10.69
N PRO A 18 9.85 -15.61 10.78
CA PRO A 18 9.53 -16.80 9.99
C PRO A 18 8.12 -17.35 10.25
N GLU A 19 7.59 -17.20 11.47
CA GLU A 19 6.28 -17.70 11.84
C GLU A 19 5.12 -16.83 11.29
N GLU A 20 5.25 -15.51 11.37
CA GLU A 20 4.16 -14.57 10.98
C GLU A 20 4.37 -13.91 9.61
N GLY A 21 5.58 -14.00 9.05
CA GLY A 21 6.00 -13.23 7.88
C GLY A 21 6.04 -11.73 8.16
N ILE A 22 5.79 -10.92 7.13
CA ILE A 22 5.66 -9.47 7.24
C ILE A 22 4.24 -9.14 7.71
N ALA A 23 4.12 -8.63 8.94
CA ALA A 23 2.82 -8.35 9.57
C ALA A 23 2.83 -7.01 10.33
N VAL A 24 1.64 -6.58 10.77
CA VAL A 24 1.43 -5.40 11.63
C VAL A 24 0.68 -5.85 12.88
N ARG A 25 1.20 -5.48 14.06
CA ARG A 25 0.63 -5.84 15.37
C ARG A 25 0.28 -4.58 16.16
N ALA A 26 -0.79 -4.64 16.94
CA ALA A 26 -1.12 -3.60 17.91
C ALA A 26 -0.29 -3.77 19.19
N LEU A 27 0.33 -2.68 19.66
CA LEU A 27 1.08 -2.63 20.91
C LEU A 27 0.19 -2.38 22.14
N CYS A 28 -1.03 -1.89 21.91
CA CYS A 28 -2.02 -1.66 22.95
C CYS A 28 -3.42 -2.00 22.45
N GLN A 29 -4.41 -1.97 23.34
CA GLN A 29 -5.80 -2.10 22.93
C GLN A 29 -6.17 -0.96 21.98
N MET A 30 -6.73 -1.31 20.82
CA MET A 30 -7.24 -0.37 19.83
C MET A 30 -8.77 -0.42 19.82
N ASN A 31 -9.40 0.71 19.53
CA ASN A 31 -10.86 0.78 19.46
C ASN A 31 -11.36 0.66 18.03
N GLU A 32 -12.59 0.20 17.87
CA GLU A 32 -13.24 0.19 16.56
C GLU A 32 -13.37 1.61 16.01
N GLY A 33 -13.06 1.77 14.71
CA GLY A 33 -13.06 3.08 14.04
C GLY A 33 -11.80 3.92 14.28
N GLU A 34 -10.85 3.44 15.10
CA GLU A 34 -9.57 4.12 15.30
C GLU A 34 -8.73 4.09 14.02
N VAL A 35 -8.14 5.23 13.67
CA VAL A 35 -7.31 5.35 12.47
C VAL A 35 -5.92 4.79 12.75
N VAL A 36 -5.62 3.64 12.16
CA VAL A 36 -4.35 2.93 12.33
C VAL A 36 -3.26 3.45 11.40
N ALA A 37 -3.62 3.83 10.17
CA ALA A 37 -2.72 4.35 9.16
C ALA A 37 -3.46 5.19 8.11
N LYS A 38 -2.72 6.05 7.42
CA LYS A 38 -3.15 6.80 6.24
C LYS A 38 -2.14 6.61 5.12
N MET A 39 -2.67 6.33 3.93
CA MET A 39 -1.89 6.17 2.71
C MET A 39 -2.42 7.15 1.65
N PRO A 40 -1.58 8.03 1.11
CA PRO A 40 -1.94 8.85 -0.04
C PRO A 40 -2.24 7.97 -1.25
N LYS A 41 -3.28 8.29 -2.02
CA LYS A 41 -3.69 7.50 -3.19
C LYS A 41 -2.60 7.50 -4.27
N GLU A 42 -1.88 8.59 -4.36
CA GLU A 42 -0.80 8.83 -5.31
C GLU A 42 0.41 7.93 -5.03
N ALA A 43 0.54 7.44 -3.80
CA ALA A 43 1.59 6.53 -3.40
C ALA A 43 1.22 5.05 -3.59
N CYS A 44 -0.04 4.74 -3.93
CA CYS A 44 -0.47 3.39 -4.26
C CYS A 44 0.08 2.99 -5.63
N LEU A 45 0.47 1.74 -5.80
CA LEU A 45 0.72 1.17 -7.12
C LEU A 45 -0.61 0.86 -7.80
N THR A 46 -0.93 1.60 -8.86
CA THR A 46 -2.10 1.38 -9.72
C THR A 46 -1.66 1.63 -11.17
N ILE A 47 -2.48 1.25 -12.14
CA ILE A 47 -2.23 1.62 -13.54
C ILE A 47 -2.00 3.14 -13.67
N LYS A 48 -2.86 3.94 -13.04
CA LYS A 48 -2.87 5.41 -13.15
C LYS A 48 -1.68 6.10 -12.48
N THR A 49 -1.11 5.46 -11.45
CA THR A 49 0.00 6.00 -10.66
C THR A 49 1.32 5.35 -11.02
N SER A 50 1.32 4.39 -11.95
CA SER A 50 2.52 3.75 -12.47
C SER A 50 3.25 4.61 -13.50
N GLY A 51 4.57 4.41 -13.61
CA GLY A 51 5.35 4.96 -14.71
C GLY A 51 5.01 4.36 -16.08
N ALA A 52 4.33 3.20 -16.11
CA ALA A 52 3.92 2.51 -17.33
C ALA A 52 2.51 2.89 -17.82
N CYS A 53 1.84 3.84 -17.16
CA CYS A 53 0.45 4.23 -17.43
C CYS A 53 0.19 4.43 -18.93
N ASP A 54 1.03 5.26 -19.60
CA ASP A 54 0.85 5.56 -21.03
C ASP A 54 0.94 4.30 -21.90
N ILE A 55 1.85 3.38 -21.60
CA ILE A 55 2.02 2.13 -22.38
C ILE A 55 0.81 1.22 -22.17
N ILE A 56 0.34 1.09 -20.92
CA ILE A 56 -0.80 0.25 -20.53
C ILE A 56 -2.09 0.73 -21.21
N GLU A 57 -2.36 2.03 -21.14
CA GLU A 57 -3.55 2.64 -21.73
C GLU A 57 -3.51 2.56 -23.26
N ASN A 58 -2.36 2.82 -23.89
CA ASN A 58 -2.21 2.68 -25.34
C ASN A 58 -2.36 1.24 -25.84
N ALA A 59 -2.00 0.26 -25.01
CA ALA A 59 -2.18 -1.16 -25.29
C ALA A 59 -3.59 -1.68 -24.90
N CYS A 60 -4.47 -0.82 -24.39
CA CYS A 60 -5.80 -1.18 -23.90
C CYS A 60 -5.79 -2.32 -22.86
N LEU A 61 -4.74 -2.41 -22.05
CA LEU A 61 -4.59 -3.45 -21.03
C LEU A 61 -5.37 -3.07 -19.77
N GLY A 62 -6.57 -3.64 -19.64
CA GLY A 62 -7.46 -3.40 -18.50
C GLY A 62 -7.20 -4.33 -17.31
N GLY A 63 -7.72 -3.93 -16.14
CA GLY A 63 -7.81 -4.77 -14.95
C GLY A 63 -6.47 -5.37 -14.51
N TYR A 64 -6.47 -6.66 -14.19
CA TYR A 64 -5.26 -7.35 -13.71
C TYR A 64 -4.14 -7.43 -14.74
N LEU A 65 -4.46 -7.43 -16.04
CA LEU A 65 -3.44 -7.45 -17.09
C LEU A 65 -2.65 -6.15 -17.12
N GLY A 66 -3.33 -5.00 -17.01
CA GLY A 66 -2.66 -3.71 -16.87
C GLY A 66 -1.86 -3.62 -15.57
N LEU A 67 -2.42 -4.11 -14.46
CA LEU A 67 -1.71 -4.10 -13.17
C LEU A 67 -0.45 -4.98 -13.16
N ALA A 68 -0.45 -6.10 -13.87
CA ALA A 68 0.69 -7.02 -13.96
C ALA A 68 1.95 -6.38 -14.59
N VAL A 69 1.77 -5.30 -15.35
CA VAL A 69 2.86 -4.56 -16.02
C VAL A 69 2.97 -3.11 -15.53
N ALA A 70 2.34 -2.78 -14.40
CA ALA A 70 2.32 -1.44 -13.82
C ALA A 70 3.58 -1.08 -13.01
N ILE A 71 4.68 -1.83 -13.16
CA ILE A 71 5.95 -1.68 -12.44
C ILE A 71 7.08 -1.30 -13.38
#